data_AF-A0A2N6SN80-F1
#
_entry.id   AF-A0A2N6SN80-F1
#
_cell.length_a   1.000
_cell.length_b   1.000
_cell.length_c   1.000
_cell.angle_alpha   90.00
_cell.angle_beta   90.00
_cell.angle_gamma   90.00
#
_symmetry.space_group_name_H-M   'P 1'
#
loop_
_entity.id
_entity.type
_entity.pdbx_description
1 polymer ?
#
loop_
_entity_poly.entity_id
_entity_poly.type
_entity_poly.pdbx_seq_one_letter_code
_entity_poly.pdbx_strand_id
1 'polypeptide(L)'
;MRPNTKHSSIELERYILLYLEEGLSFRQLKKDHGSLLIQSLFLGKVHRHRQDGLLDIQTRSKNNQYSQLFKLKVVQEYLLYNELVNIALLQIELYETG
;
A
#
# COMPACT_ATOMS: atom_id res chain seq x y z
N MET A 1 19.94 -11.21 -4.14
CA MET A 1 19.99 -9.93 -4.87
C MET A 1 18.66 -9.73 -5.58
N ARG A 2 17.91 -8.65 -5.28
CA ARG A 2 16.65 -8.32 -5.97
C ARG A 2 16.99 -7.70 -7.33
N PRO A 3 16.30 -8.06 -8.42
CA PRO A 3 16.54 -7.41 -9.70
C PRO A 3 16.15 -5.94 -9.58
N ASN A 4 17.09 -5.04 -9.89
CA ASN A 4 16.85 -3.60 -10.04
C ASN A 4 15.67 -3.43 -10.99
N THR A 5 14.52 -3.02 -10.45
CA THR A 5 13.39 -2.57 -11.24
C THR A 5 13.86 -1.29 -11.94
N LYS A 6 14.30 -1.41 -13.20
CA LYS A 6 14.87 -0.30 -13.98
C LYS A 6 13.87 0.84 -14.24
N HIS A 7 12.57 0.60 -14.03
CA HIS A 7 11.52 1.59 -14.20
C HIS A 7 10.96 2.02 -12.86
N SER A 8 10.90 3.34 -12.64
CA SER A 8 10.15 3.93 -11.53
C SER A 8 8.66 3.59 -11.67
N SER A 9 7.94 3.53 -10.54
CA SER A 9 6.48 3.36 -10.53
C SER A 9 5.77 4.36 -11.45
N ILE A 10 6.27 5.59 -11.49
CA ILE A 10 5.75 6.69 -12.32
C ILE A 10 5.90 6.40 -13.82
N GLU A 11 7.04 5.86 -14.26
CA GLU A 11 7.26 5.53 -15.68
C GLU A 11 6.34 4.40 -16.13
N LEU A 12 6.16 3.42 -15.24
CA LEU A 12 5.35 2.25 -15.52
C LEU A 12 3.87 2.63 -15.61
N GLU A 13 3.42 3.54 -14.76
CA GLU A 13 2.08 4.13 -14.83
C GLU A 13 1.84 4.85 -16.16
N ARG A 14 2.78 5.69 -16.61
CA ARG A 14 2.69 6.35 -17.93
C ARG A 14 2.55 5.33 -19.06
N TYR A 15 3.34 4.25 -19.05
CA TYR A 15 3.22 3.22 -20.08
C TYR A 15 1.89 2.48 -20.06
N ILE A 16 1.28 2.30 -18.89
CA ILE A 16 -0.04 1.69 -18.78
C ILE A 16 -1.12 2.63 -19.32
N LEU A 17 -1.03 3.93 -19.05
CA LEU A 17 -1.97 4.92 -19.60
C LEU A 17 -1.86 5.00 -21.13
N LEU A 18 -0.65 5.08 -21.68
CA LEU A 18 -0.42 5.03 -23.13
C LEU A 18 -1.00 3.75 -23.78
N TYR A 19 -0.93 2.62 -23.08
CA TYR A 19 -1.51 1.36 -23.56
C TYR A 19 -3.04 1.33 -23.52
N LEU A 20 -3.64 1.91 -22.47
CA LEU A 20 -5.08 1.85 -22.22
C LEU A 20 -5.87 2.96 -22.90
N GLU A 21 -5.33 4.18 -22.94
CA GLU A 21 -6.00 5.40 -23.41
C GLU A 21 -5.62 5.70 -24.86
N GLU A 22 -4.33 5.66 -25.20
CA GLU A 22 -3.85 5.95 -26.56
C GLU A 22 -3.81 4.70 -27.47
N GLY A 23 -4.04 3.51 -26.92
CA GLY A 23 -4.06 2.25 -27.66
C GLY A 23 -2.70 1.80 -28.20
N LEU A 24 -1.61 2.32 -27.64
CA LEU A 24 -0.25 1.94 -28.05
C LEU A 24 0.01 0.47 -27.77
N SER A 25 0.55 -0.25 -28.77
CA SER A 25 0.93 -1.64 -28.58
C SER A 25 2.15 -1.77 -27.67
N PHE A 26 2.26 -2.89 -26.95
CA PHE A 26 3.44 -3.21 -26.15
C PHE A 26 4.74 -3.16 -26.97
N ARG A 27 4.68 -3.50 -28.27
CA ARG A 27 5.82 -3.45 -29.19
C ARG A 27 6.28 -2.02 -29.46
N GLN A 28 5.36 -1.06 -29.59
CA GLN A 28 5.68 0.37 -29.73
C GLN A 28 6.27 0.90 -28.42
N LEU A 29 5.64 0.60 -27.28
CA LEU A 29 6.15 1.00 -25.96
C LEU A 29 7.58 0.48 -25.70
N LYS A 30 7.89 -0.75 -26.12
CA LYS A 30 9.22 -1.32 -26.01
C LYS A 30 10.24 -0.65 -26.95
N LYS A 31 9.83 -0.30 -28.16
CA LYS A 31 10.69 0.30 -29.19
C LYS A 31 11.00 1.77 -28.88
N ASP A 32 9.98 2.53 -28.50
CA ASP A 32 10.05 3.99 -28.41
C ASP A 32 10.45 4.46 -27.00
N HIS A 33 10.12 3.69 -25.97
CA HIS A 33 10.39 4.03 -24.57
C HIS A 33 11.32 3.05 -23.84
N GLY A 34 11.84 2.04 -24.56
CA GLY A 34 12.78 1.08 -23.99
C GLY A 34 12.19 0.22 -22.87
N SER A 35 10.87 -0.03 -22.88
CA SER A 35 10.21 -0.87 -21.86
C SER A 35 10.85 -2.26 -21.80
N LEU A 36 11.61 -2.53 -20.72
CA LEU A 36 12.37 -3.76 -20.50
C LEU A 36 11.55 -4.86 -19.80
N LEU A 37 10.28 -4.61 -19.51
CA LEU A 37 9.42 -5.63 -18.90
C LEU A 37 9.12 -6.74 -19.90
N ILE A 38 8.98 -7.96 -19.41
CA ILE A 38 8.42 -9.05 -20.20
C ILE A 38 6.93 -8.74 -20.41
N GLN A 39 6.41 -8.98 -21.61
CA GLN A 39 5.04 -8.63 -21.99
C GLN A 39 3.99 -9.16 -20.99
N SER A 40 4.17 -10.39 -20.50
CA SER A 40 3.29 -11.00 -19.48
C SER A 40 3.28 -10.22 -18.16
N LEU A 41 4.44 -9.73 -17.70
CA LEU A 41 4.55 -8.91 -16.49
C LEU A 41 3.90 -7.54 -16.68
N PHE A 42 4.03 -6.96 -17.88
CA PHE A 42 3.37 -5.71 -18.23
C PHE A 42 1.84 -5.87 -18.23
N LEU A 43 1.32 -6.88 -18.93
CA LEU A 43 -0.13 -7.17 -18.98
C LEU A 43 -0.70 -7.48 -17.59
N GLY A 44 0.04 -8.19 -16.74
CA GLY A 44 -0.36 -8.41 -15.34
C GLY A 44 -0.46 -7.11 -14.53
N LYS A 45 0.37 -6.11 -14.83
CA LYS A 45 0.27 -4.77 -14.21
C LYS A 45 -0.88 -3.95 -14.80
N VAL A 46 -1.12 -4.02 -16.10
CA VAL A 46 -2.30 -3.41 -16.75
C VAL A 46 -3.59 -3.98 -16.17
N HIS A 47 -3.67 -5.29 -15.95
CA HIS A 47 -4.84 -5.95 -15.38
C HIS A 47 -5.12 -5.49 -13.94
N ARG A 48 -4.08 -5.46 -13.09
CA ARG A 48 -4.19 -4.92 -11.73
C ARG A 48 -4.58 -3.45 -11.73
N HIS A 49 -4.05 -2.65 -12.66
CA HIS A 49 -4.44 -1.25 -12.79
C HIS A 49 -5.92 -1.08 -13.16
N ARG A 50 -6.48 -1.95 -14.01
CA ARG A 50 -7.92 -1.94 -14.30
C ARG A 50 -8.79 -2.35 -13.12
N GLN A 51 -8.29 -3.21 -12.23
CA GLN A 51 -9.03 -3.71 -11.07
C GLN A 51 -8.98 -2.73 -9.88
N ASP A 52 -7.78 -2.24 -9.54
CA ASP A 52 -7.53 -1.51 -8.30
C ASP A 52 -7.11 -0.03 -8.53
N GLY A 53 -6.99 0.40 -9.80
CA GLY A 53 -6.58 1.75 -10.15
C GLY A 53 -5.11 2.08 -9.85
N LEU A 54 -4.82 3.35 -9.58
CA LEU A 54 -3.47 3.90 -9.36
C LEU A 54 -2.82 3.45 -8.04
N LEU A 55 -3.61 2.94 -7.10
CA LEU A 55 -3.19 2.62 -5.73
C LEU A 55 -2.17 1.47 -5.65
N ASP A 56 -2.10 0.62 -6.68
CA ASP A 56 -1.19 -0.53 -6.70
C ASP A 56 0.13 -0.29 -7.47
N ILE A 57 0.17 0.70 -8.38
CA ILE A 57 1.40 1.02 -9.15
C ILE A 57 2.34 1.90 -8.33
N GLN A 58 1.79 2.78 -7.48
CA GLN A 58 2.59 3.45 -6.47
C GLN A 58 3.14 2.37 -5.56
N THR A 59 4.41 2.03 -5.81
CA THR A 59 5.28 1.27 -4.91
C THR A 59 4.82 1.53 -3.50
N ARG A 60 4.29 0.49 -2.84
CA ARG A 60 3.90 0.49 -1.43
C ARG A 60 5.10 0.97 -0.63
N SER A 61 5.25 2.28 -0.56
CA SER A 61 6.27 2.95 0.22
C SER A 61 5.77 2.73 1.62
N LYS A 62 6.37 1.70 2.23
CA LYS A 62 6.13 1.19 3.58
C LYS A 62 4.96 0.23 3.66
N ASN A 63 5.34 -1.03 3.88
CA ASN A 63 4.58 -2.06 4.59
C ASN A 63 3.77 -1.46 5.75
N ASN A 64 2.55 -1.02 5.48
CA ASN A 64 1.63 -0.64 6.53
C ASN A 64 0.29 -1.25 6.16
N GLN A 65 0.21 -2.58 6.33
CA GLN A 65 -0.89 -3.48 5.99
C GLN A 65 -2.25 -3.11 6.59
N TYR A 66 -2.33 -2.04 7.36
CA TYR A 66 -3.54 -1.58 8.02
C TYR A 66 -3.87 -0.15 7.65
N SER A 67 -5.17 0.11 7.44
CA SER A 67 -5.71 1.46 7.23
C SER A 67 -5.38 2.35 8.43
N GLN A 68 -5.28 3.66 8.20
CA GLN A 68 -5.05 4.64 9.28
C GLN A 68 -6.15 4.54 10.36
N LEU A 69 -7.40 4.35 9.93
CA LEU A 69 -8.54 4.14 10.82
C LEU A 69 -8.35 2.92 11.73
N PHE A 70 -7.89 1.79 11.19
CA PHE A 70 -7.63 0.60 11.99
C PHE A 70 -6.55 0.86 13.06
N LYS A 71 -5.46 1.53 12.69
CA LYS A 71 -4.39 1.86 13.65
C LYS A 71 -4.88 2.78 14.76
N LEU A 72 -5.68 3.80 14.41
CA LEU A 72 -6.28 4.69 15.40
C LEU A 72 -7.19 3.92 16.36
N LYS A 73 -7.99 2.99 15.84
CA LYS A 73 -8.87 2.15 16.66
C LYS A 73 -8.09 1.28 17.65
N VAL A 74 -7.01 0.63 17.20
CA VAL A 74 -6.13 -0.18 18.07
C VAL A 74 -5.50 0.67 19.18
N VAL A 75 -5.01 1.87 18.84
CA VAL A 75 -4.45 2.79 19.84
C VAL A 75 -5.50 3.25 20.85
N GLN A 76 -6.71 3.56 20.40
CA GLN A 76 -7.82 3.94 21.28
C GLN A 76 -8.21 2.81 22.25
N GLU A 77 -8.33 1.58 21.76
CA GLU A 77 -8.64 0.42 22.60
C GLU A 77 -7.56 0.19 23.67
N TYR A 78 -6.28 0.33 23.32
CA TYR A 78 -5.17 0.21 24.26
C TYR A 78 -5.19 1.29 25.35
N LEU A 79 -5.43 2.54 24.99
CA LEU A 79 -5.49 3.65 25.96
C LEU A 79 -6.67 3.47 26.92
N LEU A 80 -7.84 3.12 26.40
CA LEU A 80 -9.05 2.93 27.19
C LEU A 80 -8.92 1.75 28.16
N TYR A 81 -8.30 0.64 27.72
CA TYR A 81 -7.98 -0.47 28.60
C TYR A 81 -7.06 -0.06 29.77
N ASN A 82 -5.99 0.69 29.49
CA ASN A 82 -5.07 1.14 30.53
C ASN A 82 -5.71 2.11 31.53
N GLU A 83 -6.56 3.03 31.06
CA GLU A 83 -7.31 3.92 31.95
C GLU A 83 -8.20 3.13 32.92
N LEU A 84 -8.93 2.12 32.41
CA LEU A 84 -9.79 1.28 33.25
C LEU A 84 -9.00 0.47 34.27
N VAL A 85 -7.85 -0.09 33.88
CA VAL A 85 -6.97 -0.83 34.79
C VAL A 85 -6.44 0.10 35.90
N ASN A 86 -6.02 1.31 35.55
CA ASN A 86 -5.53 2.28 36.53
C ASN A 86 -6.61 2.68 37.53
N ILE A 87 -7.85 2.90 37.06
CA ILE A 87 -8.99 3.20 37.93
C ILE A 87 -9.29 2.02 38.88
N ALA A 88 -9.26 0.79 38.36
CA ALA A 88 -9.52 -0.41 39.16
C ALA A 88 -8.45 -0.62 40.25
N LEU A 89 -7.18 -0.40 39.92
CA LEU A 89 -6.08 -0.50 40.89
C LEU A 89 -6.21 0.56 42.00
N LEU A 90 -6.51 1.80 41.64
CA LEU A 90 -6.75 2.88 42.62
C LEU A 90 -7.94 2.56 43.54
N GLN A 91 -9.00 1.95 43.01
CA GLN A 91 -10.13 1.53 43.84
C GLN A 91 -9.72 0.45 44.83
N ILE A 92 -8.96 -0.56 44.41
CA ILE A 92 -8.46 -1.63 45.29
C ILE A 92 -7.59 -1.05 46.41
N GLU A 93 -6.64 -0.16 46.10
CA GLU A 93 -5.78 0.48 47.10
C GLU A 93 -6.57 1.28 48.13
N LEU A 94 -7.63 1.96 47.71
CA LEU A 94 -8.53 2.71 48.60
C LEU A 94 -9.38 1.79 49.50
N TYR A 95 -9.75 0.59 49.03
CA TYR A 95 -10.47 -0.40 49.83
C TYR A 95 -9.56 -1.16 50.81
N GLU A 96 -8.26 -1.32 50.51
CA GLU A 96 -7.30 -2.00 51.39
C GLU A 96 -6.72 -1.08 52.49
N THR A 97 -6.83 0.24 52.33
CA THR A 97 -6.28 1.23 53.26
C THR A 97 -7.32 1.91 54.17
N GLY A 98 -8.62 1.62 54.00
CA GLY A 98 -9.73 2.11 54.82
C GLY A 98 -10.34 1.03 55.71
#